data_AF-A0A954NYT6-F1
#
_entry.id   AF-A0A954NYT6-F1
#
_cell.length_a   1.000
_cell.length_b   1.000
_cell.length_c   1.000
_cell.angle_alpha   90.00
_cell.angle_beta   90.00
_cell.angle_gamma   90.00
#
_symmetry.space_group_name_H-M   'P 1'
#
loop_
_entity.id
_entity.type
_entity.pdbx_description
1 polymer ?
#
loop_
_entity_poly.entity_id
_entity_poly.type
_entity_poly.pdbx_seq_one_letter_code
_entity_poly.pdbx_strand_id
1 'polypeptide(L)'
;FPHDPGSLIRRLAAGASALWVIQLLTAWEADPTELGGRRLIDIEGGAETDMLVNRQAIAGYKERLTRLQTELMRECRRVHAPFVTLVAERGLLTLCREDLCGAGILRVA
;
A
#
# COMPACT_ATOMS: atom_id res chain seq x y z
N PHE A 1 -10.94 -3.72 1.54
CA PHE A 1 -10.71 -2.53 2.39
C PHE A 1 -12.05 -2.17 3.00
N PRO A 2 -12.18 -1.94 4.32
CA PRO A 2 -13.49 -1.71 4.94
C PRO A 2 -14.18 -0.41 4.46
N HIS A 3 -13.48 0.43 3.71
CA HIS A 3 -14.00 1.67 3.13
C HIS A 3 -13.78 1.71 1.62
N ASP A 4 -14.76 2.25 0.88
CA ASP A 4 -14.66 2.55 -0.54
C ASP A 4 -13.50 3.56 -0.79
N PRO A 5 -12.48 3.23 -1.61
CA PRO A 5 -11.34 4.11 -1.85
C PRO A 5 -11.73 5.53 -2.31
N GLY A 6 -12.76 5.65 -3.15
CA GLY A 6 -13.22 6.96 -3.64
C GLY A 6 -13.82 7.83 -2.55
N SER A 7 -14.59 7.25 -1.63
CA SER A 7 -15.09 7.97 -0.46
C SER A 7 -13.96 8.49 0.45
N LEU A 8 -12.93 7.67 0.66
CA LEU A 8 -11.77 8.02 1.48
C LEU A 8 -10.99 9.18 0.87
N ILE A 9 -10.60 9.07 -0.41
CA ILE A 9 -9.80 10.09 -1.10
C ILE A 9 -10.56 11.42 -1.18
N ARG A 10 -11.84 11.41 -1.53
CA ARG A 10 -12.66 12.64 -1.56
C ARG A 10 -12.71 13.32 -0.20
N ARG A 11 -12.90 12.56 0.88
CA ARG A 11 -12.97 13.10 2.23
C ARG A 11 -11.64 13.71 2.67
N LEU A 12 -10.51 13.08 2.32
CA LEU A 12 -9.17 13.61 2.62
C LEU A 12 -8.88 14.88 1.81
N ALA A 13 -9.25 14.92 0.52
CA ALA A 13 -9.02 16.07 -0.34
C ALA A 13 -9.87 17.29 0.02
N ALA A 14 -11.12 17.10 0.48
CA ALA A 14 -12.05 18.18 0.77
C ALA A 14 -11.57 19.17 1.84
N GLY A 15 -10.72 18.74 2.77
CA GLY A 15 -10.20 19.58 3.87
C GLY A 15 -8.74 20.00 3.71
N ALA A 16 -8.09 19.66 2.59
CA ALA A 16 -6.64 19.83 2.43
C ALA A 16 -6.31 20.84 1.34
N SER A 17 -5.28 21.68 1.56
CA SER A 17 -4.74 22.54 0.50
C SER A 17 -3.99 21.75 -0.58
N ALA A 18 -3.44 20.59 -0.20
CA ALA A 18 -2.82 19.62 -1.09
C ALA A 18 -2.92 18.23 -0.45
N LEU A 19 -2.98 17.18 -1.28
CA LEU A 19 -3.02 15.79 -0.84
C LEU A 19 -1.94 14.99 -1.57
N TRP A 20 -1.15 14.24 -0.81
CA TRP A 20 -0.24 13.21 -1.33
C TRP A 20 -0.60 11.89 -0.67
N VAL A 21 -0.59 10.82 -1.45
CA VAL A 21 -0.91 9.48 -0.96
C VAL A 21 0.26 8.56 -1.24
N ILE A 22 0.82 8.01 -0.17
CA ILE A 22 1.96 7.09 -0.23
C ILE A 22 1.50 5.75 0.34
N GLN A 23 1.57 4.70 -0.48
CA GLN A 23 1.40 3.33 -0.02
C GLN A 23 2.78 2.73 0.25
N LEU A 24 3.09 2.43 1.50
CA LEU A 24 4.31 1.74 1.86
C LEU A 24 4.03 0.23 1.95
N LEU A 25 4.84 -0.57 1.26
CA LEU A 25 4.85 -2.03 1.33
C LEU A 25 6.23 -2.49 1.77
N THR A 26 6.28 -3.62 2.45
CA THR A 26 7.50 -4.44 2.55
C THR A 26 7.75 -5.18 1.24
N ALA A 27 8.96 -5.68 1.05
CA ALA A 27 9.34 -6.49 -0.12
C ALA A 27 8.50 -7.76 -0.19
N TRP A 28 8.21 -8.36 0.98
CA TRP A 28 7.35 -9.54 1.06
C TRP A 28 5.88 -9.22 0.78
N GLU A 29 5.37 -8.07 1.20
CA GLU A 29 4.01 -7.66 0.82
C GLU A 29 3.90 -7.35 -0.68
N ALA A 30 4.92 -6.74 -1.27
CA ALA A 30 4.93 -6.45 -2.71
C ALA A 30 5.04 -7.73 -3.56
N ASP A 31 5.85 -8.70 -3.13
CA ASP A 31 6.05 -9.99 -3.80
C ASP A 31 6.13 -11.15 -2.81
N PRO A 32 4.96 -11.63 -2.32
CA PRO A 32 4.94 -12.67 -1.30
C PRO A 32 5.36 -14.01 -1.89
N THR A 33 6.22 -14.71 -1.16
CA THR A 33 6.59 -16.10 -1.41
C THR A 33 5.71 -17.05 -0.60
N GLU A 34 5.58 -18.29 -1.07
CA GLU A 34 4.85 -19.32 -0.35
C GLU A 34 5.42 -19.51 1.06
N LEU A 35 4.52 -19.54 2.04
CA LEU A 35 4.83 -19.98 3.40
C LEU A 35 3.88 -21.15 3.68
N GLY A 36 4.44 -22.26 4.16
CA GLY A 36 3.64 -23.38 4.68
C GLY A 36 2.70 -22.92 5.81
N GLY A 37 1.97 -23.86 6.41
CA GLY A 37 1.09 -23.53 7.54
C GLY A 37 1.87 -22.81 8.65
N ARG A 38 1.45 -21.58 8.98
CA ARG A 38 2.00 -20.75 10.05
C ARG A 38 0.89 -20.48 11.05
N ARG A 39 1.18 -20.70 12.34
CA ARG A 39 0.30 -20.28 13.42
C ARG A 39 0.57 -18.82 13.74
N LEU A 40 -0.43 -17.98 13.57
CA LEU A 40 -0.41 -16.58 13.93
C LEU A 40 -0.75 -16.42 15.41
N ILE A 41 0.27 -15.92 16.09
CA ILE A 41 0.40 -15.40 17.45
C ILE A 41 -0.19 -14.00 17.67
N ASP A 42 -1.47 -13.79 18.00
CA ASP A 42 -1.88 -12.46 18.48
C ASP A 42 -1.24 -12.20 19.85
N ILE A 43 -0.31 -11.23 19.92
CA ILE A 43 0.46 -10.96 21.15
C ILE A 43 -0.35 -10.15 22.17
N GLU A 44 -1.39 -9.46 21.73
CA GLU A 44 -2.26 -8.63 22.56
C GLU A 44 -3.41 -9.45 23.15
N GLY A 45 -3.96 -10.40 22.38
CA GLY A 45 -5.14 -11.18 22.74
C GLY A 45 -4.90 -12.67 23.01
N GLY A 46 -3.73 -13.21 22.65
CA GLY A 46 -3.45 -14.65 22.72
C GLY A 46 -4.24 -15.50 21.72
N ALA A 47 -4.88 -14.86 20.73
CA ALA A 47 -5.70 -15.52 19.74
C ALA A 47 -4.85 -16.34 18.75
N GLU A 48 -5.22 -17.61 18.66
CA GLU A 48 -4.76 -18.66 17.75
C GLU A 48 -5.28 -18.53 16.31
N THR A 49 -4.49 -18.32 15.25
CA THR A 49 -5.01 -18.55 13.87
C THR A 49 -4.02 -19.22 12.95
N ASP A 50 -4.40 -20.32 12.33
CA ASP A 50 -3.59 -20.96 11.29
C ASP A 50 -3.76 -20.24 9.94
N MET A 51 -2.64 -19.74 9.41
CA MET A 51 -2.57 -19.11 8.11
C MET A 51 -1.75 -19.97 7.15
N LEU A 52 -2.36 -20.33 6.02
CA LEU A 52 -1.69 -21.02 4.92
C LEU A 52 -1.46 -20.04 3.77
N VAL A 53 -0.20 -19.71 3.48
CA VAL A 53 0.18 -18.83 2.36
C VAL A 53 0.59 -19.69 1.16
N ASN A 54 -0.39 -20.32 0.53
CA ASN A 54 -0.18 -21.10 -0.68
C ASN A 54 -0.27 -20.23 -1.95
N ARG A 55 0.03 -20.83 -3.12
CA ARG A 55 -0.04 -20.13 -4.42
C ARG A 55 -1.39 -19.47 -4.69
N GLN A 56 -2.49 -20.13 -4.34
CA GLN A 56 -3.84 -19.59 -4.59
C GLN A 56 -4.11 -18.37 -3.70
N ALA A 57 -3.71 -18.42 -2.42
CA ALA A 57 -3.81 -17.31 -1.50
C ALA A 57 -2.98 -16.11 -1.97
N ILE A 58 -1.75 -16.37 -2.44
CA ILE A 58 -0.85 -15.35 -3.03
C ILE A 58 -1.48 -14.73 -4.27
N ALA A 59 -1.99 -15.54 -5.20
CA ALA A 59 -2.63 -15.03 -6.42
C ALA A 59 -3.83 -14.13 -6.09
N GLY A 60 -4.70 -14.58 -5.19
CA GLY A 60 -5.84 -13.79 -4.74
C GLY A 60 -5.43 -12.52 -3.99
N TYR A 61 -4.34 -12.55 -3.22
CA TYR A 61 -3.78 -11.35 -2.59
C TYR A 61 -3.28 -10.37 -3.64
N LYS A 62 -2.47 -10.81 -4.62
CA LYS A 62 -1.93 -9.96 -5.69
C LYS A 62 -3.03 -9.33 -6.53
N GLU A 63 -4.10 -10.05 -6.82
CA GLU A 63 -5.28 -9.52 -7.51
C GLU A 63 -5.96 -8.42 -6.68
N ARG A 64 -6.21 -8.67 -5.38
CA ARG A 64 -6.80 -7.67 -4.48
C ARG A 64 -5.92 -6.43 -4.32
N LEU A 65 -4.61 -6.60 -4.22
CA LEU A 65 -3.64 -5.50 -4.12
C LEU A 65 -3.65 -4.66 -5.39
N THR A 66 -3.56 -5.31 -6.56
CA THR A 66 -3.61 -4.63 -7.87
C THR A 66 -4.90 -3.85 -8.05
N ARG A 67 -6.04 -4.44 -7.69
CA ARG A 67 -7.34 -3.75 -7.75
C ARG A 67 -7.36 -2.52 -6.85
N LEU A 68 -6.93 -2.66 -5.60
CA LEU A 68 -6.86 -1.55 -4.65
C LEU A 68 -5.95 -0.43 -5.16
N GLN A 69 -4.75 -0.75 -5.66
CA GLN A 69 -3.82 0.23 -6.21
C GLN A 69 -4.41 0.95 -7.42
N THR A 70 -5.09 0.23 -8.30
CA THR A 70 -5.75 0.81 -9.48
C THR A 70 -6.87 1.76 -9.09
N GLU A 71 -7.69 1.39 -8.10
CA GLU A 71 -8.76 2.24 -7.56
C GLU A 71 -8.19 3.49 -6.88
N LEU A 72 -7.20 3.34 -6.00
CA LEU A 72 -6.55 4.47 -5.33
C LEU A 72 -5.91 5.42 -6.34
N MET A 73 -5.15 4.91 -7.31
CA MET A 73 -4.55 5.73 -8.36
C MET A 73 -5.61 6.51 -9.16
N ARG A 74 -6.73 5.86 -9.51
CA ARG A 74 -7.85 6.50 -10.23
C ARG A 74 -8.47 7.63 -9.41
N GLU A 75 -8.75 7.38 -8.13
CA GLU A 75 -9.41 8.37 -7.27
C GLU A 75 -8.47 9.53 -6.90
N CYS A 76 -7.18 9.25 -6.68
CA CYS A 76 -6.17 10.30 -6.48
C CYS A 76 -6.04 11.21 -7.70
N ARG A 77 -6.05 10.65 -8.92
CA ARG A 77 -6.02 11.42 -10.17
C ARG A 77 -7.21 12.38 -10.30
N ARG A 78 -8.41 12.00 -9.83
CA ARG A 78 -9.61 12.84 -9.87
C ARG A 78 -9.50 14.10 -8.99
N VAL A 79 -8.73 14.01 -7.90
CA VAL A 79 -8.49 15.12 -6.98
C VAL A 79 -7.12 15.78 -7.18
N HIS A 80 -6.44 15.46 -8.28
CA HIS A 80 -5.08 15.95 -8.59
C HIS A 80 -4.05 15.65 -7.49
N ALA A 81 -4.23 14.56 -6.75
CA ALA A 81 -3.29 14.10 -5.73
C ALA A 81 -2.30 13.09 -6.34
N PRO A 82 -0.98 13.26 -6.13
CA PRO A 82 0.00 12.22 -6.44
C PRO A 82 -0.23 10.97 -5.60
N PHE A 83 -0.17 9.80 -6.24
CA PHE A 83 -0.19 8.49 -5.61
C PHE A 83 1.10 7.75 -5.96
N VAL A 84 1.80 7.23 -4.95
CA VAL A 84 3.02 6.45 -5.14
C VAL A 84 3.02 5.23 -4.22
N THR A 85 3.43 4.08 -4.76
CA THR A 85 3.69 2.87 -3.97
C THR A 85 5.20 2.72 -3.80
N LEU A 86 5.65 2.52 -2.56
CA LEU A 86 7.06 2.38 -2.20
C LEU A 86 7.30 1.01 -1.56
N VAL A 87 8.50 0.46 -1.78
CA VAL A 87 9.00 -0.73 -1.08
C VAL A 87 10.05 -0.29 -0.07
N ALA A 88 9.78 -0.49 1.22
CA ALA A 88 10.56 0.06 2.33
C ALA A 88 12.05 -0.32 2.28
N GLU A 89 12.33 -1.56 1.87
CA GLU A 89 13.66 -2.16 1.84
C GLU A 89 14.59 -1.55 0.79
N ARG A 90 14.07 -0.74 -0.16
CA ARG A 90 14.92 0.04 -1.09
C ARG A 90 15.71 1.14 -0.38
N GLY A 91 15.35 1.46 0.87
CA GLY A 91 16.03 2.43 1.72
C GLY A 91 15.56 3.87 1.52
N LEU A 92 15.43 4.61 2.62
CA LEU A 92 14.81 5.94 2.64
C LEU A 92 15.46 6.93 1.67
N LEU A 93 16.79 6.99 1.61
CA LEU A 93 17.50 7.93 0.72
C LEU A 93 17.18 7.70 -0.76
N THR A 94 17.12 6.44 -1.18
CA THR A 94 16.75 6.04 -2.53
C THR A 94 15.30 6.44 -2.82
N LEU A 95 14.38 6.07 -1.92
CA LEU A 95 12.95 6.37 -2.06
C LEU A 95 12.69 7.88 -2.13
N CYS A 96 13.40 8.69 -1.34
CA CYS A 96 13.28 10.14 -1.38
C CYS A 96 13.78 10.72 -2.70
N ARG A 97 14.95 10.29 -3.17
CA ARG A 97 15.61 10.85 -4.36
C ARG A 97 14.93 10.43 -5.66
N GLU A 98 14.47 9.19 -5.74
CA GLU A 98 13.94 8.64 -6.98
C GLU A 98 12.41 8.76 -7.00
N ASP A 99 11.72 8.04 -6.11
CA ASP A 99 10.27 7.89 -6.20
C ASP A 99 9.53 9.16 -5.74
N LEU A 100 9.90 9.72 -4.60
CA LEU A 100 9.20 10.88 -4.02
C LEU A 100 9.52 12.18 -4.77
N CYS A 101 10.76 12.39 -5.22
CA CYS A 101 11.09 13.50 -6.10
C CYS A 101 10.45 13.32 -7.50
N GLY A 102 10.50 12.10 -8.06
CA GLY A 102 9.86 11.80 -9.35
C GLY A 102 8.34 12.01 -9.34
N ALA A 103 7.69 11.72 -8.21
CA ALA A 103 6.26 11.99 -8.00
C ALA A 103 5.96 13.47 -7.68
N GLY A 104 6.96 14.35 -7.58
CA GLY A 104 6.81 15.76 -7.24
C GLY A 104 6.35 16.01 -5.80
N ILE A 105 6.43 15.00 -4.93
CA ILE A 105 6.09 15.09 -3.50
C ILE A 105 7.21 15.80 -2.74
N LEU A 106 8.46 15.47 -3.07
CA LEU A 106 9.64 16.18 -2.59
C LEU A 106 10.23 17.02 -3.72
N ARG A 107 10.89 18.11 -3.36
CA ARG A 107 11.71 18.90 -4.28
C ARG A 107 13.17 18.75 -3.88
N VAL A 108 14.04 18.61 -4.89
CA VAL A 108 15.48 18.73 -4.68
C VAL A 108 15.76 20.18 -4.29
N ALA A 109 16.36 20.37 -3.12
CA ALA A 109 16.81 21.67 -2.65
C ALA A 109 18.07 22.12 -3.38
#